data_AF-A0A2A5FS65-F1
#
_entry.id   AF-A0A2A5FS65-F1
#
_cell.length_a   1.000
_cell.length_b   1.000
_cell.length_c   1.000
_cell.angle_alpha   90.00
_cell.angle_beta   90.00
_cell.angle_gamma   90.00
#
_symmetry.space_group_name_H-M   'P 1'
#
loop_
_entity.id
_entity.type
_entity.pdbx_description
1 polymer ?
#
loop_
_entity_poly.entity_id
_entity_poly.type
_entity_poly.pdbx_seq_one_letter_code
_entity_poly.pdbx_strand_id
1 'polypeptide(L)'
;MKYINLILISFFLTGCTASLKFIDQQTGDMYYGKTDSTFGGSGKMTAEIENENYQGDWIYSASGGSFTLGSSSAFATGTGGSASAYGTSTAVSAPMSGSGLITMKGNKGGYVRCIFNFNTFSDTGIGQCLRNDGKKFDITLTR
;
A
#
# COMPACT_ATOMS: atom_id res chain seq x y z
N MET A 1 4.83 57.42 -17.38
CA MET A 1 3.55 56.68 -17.38
C MET A 1 3.82 55.24 -16.95
N LYS A 2 2.89 54.67 -16.18
CA LYS A 2 3.08 53.59 -15.21
C LYS A 2 3.50 52.24 -15.84
N TYR A 3 4.51 51.60 -15.27
CA TYR A 3 4.81 50.18 -15.48
C TYR A 3 3.81 49.33 -14.67
N ILE A 4 2.97 48.57 -15.38
CA ILE A 4 2.07 47.57 -14.81
C ILE A 4 2.91 46.36 -14.42
N ASN A 5 3.11 46.17 -13.11
CA ASN A 5 3.71 44.96 -12.55
C ASN A 5 2.65 43.84 -12.58
N LEU A 6 2.83 42.89 -13.49
CA LEU A 6 2.02 41.68 -13.59
C LEU A 6 2.42 40.74 -12.43
N ILE A 7 1.65 40.76 -11.34
CA ILE A 7 1.81 39.82 -10.23
C ILE A 7 1.37 38.44 -10.73
N LEU A 8 2.35 37.58 -11.00
CA LEU A 8 2.17 36.18 -11.32
C LEU A 8 1.69 35.46 -10.04
N ILE A 9 0.38 35.28 -9.91
CA ILE A 9 -0.23 34.48 -8.84
C ILE A 9 0.05 33.01 -9.16
N SER A 10 1.18 32.51 -8.67
CA SER A 10 1.45 31.07 -8.61
C SER A 10 0.51 30.44 -7.59
N PHE A 11 -0.65 29.98 -8.07
CA PHE A 11 -1.54 29.09 -7.35
C PHE A 11 -0.75 27.80 -7.05
N PHE A 12 -0.25 27.67 -5.82
CA PHE A 12 0.24 26.40 -5.30
C PHE A 12 -0.95 25.43 -5.27
N LEU A 13 -1.08 24.64 -6.33
CA LEU A 13 -1.91 23.44 -6.37
C LEU A 13 -1.34 22.46 -5.34
N THR A 14 -1.67 22.66 -4.07
CA THR A 14 -1.46 21.66 -3.03
C THR A 14 -2.41 20.52 -3.31
N GLY A 15 -2.00 19.61 -4.20
CA GLY A 15 -2.71 18.34 -4.38
C GLY A 15 -2.79 17.65 -3.02
N CYS A 16 -3.98 17.21 -2.62
CA CYS A 16 -4.18 16.49 -1.37
C CYS A 16 -3.29 15.24 -1.38
N THR A 17 -2.30 15.15 -0.51
CA THR A 17 -1.43 13.96 -0.36
C THR A 17 -1.83 13.21 0.89
N ALA A 18 -1.88 11.88 0.85
CA ALA A 18 -2.07 11.08 2.05
C ALA A 18 -0.73 10.65 2.64
N SER A 19 -0.64 10.71 3.97
CA SER A 19 0.45 10.11 4.75
C SER A 19 0.13 8.64 5.02
N LEU A 20 1.14 7.78 4.88
CA LEU A 20 1.04 6.36 5.20
C LEU A 20 2.01 6.05 6.35
N LYS A 21 1.55 5.21 7.28
CA LYS A 21 2.37 4.63 8.33
C LYS A 21 2.21 3.13 8.31
N PHE A 22 3.34 2.43 8.31
CA PHE A 22 3.44 0.97 8.34
C PHE A 22 3.96 0.55 9.71
N ILE A 23 3.38 -0.48 10.29
CA ILE A 23 3.73 -0.99 11.62
C ILE A 23 4.06 -2.48 11.45
N ASP A 24 5.30 -2.89 11.72
CA ASP A 24 5.69 -4.30 11.68
C ASP A 24 4.93 -5.07 12.77
N GLN A 25 4.17 -6.10 12.39
CA GLN A 25 3.36 -6.88 13.33
C GLN A 25 4.20 -7.72 14.31
N GLN A 26 5.47 -7.98 14.01
CA GLN A 26 6.37 -8.77 14.85
C GLN A 26 7.17 -7.88 15.81
N THR A 27 7.74 -6.78 15.31
CA THR A 27 8.63 -5.93 16.10
C THR A 27 7.96 -4.68 16.66
N GLY A 28 6.83 -4.25 16.07
CA GLY A 28 6.19 -2.97 16.37
C GLY A 28 6.91 -1.76 15.77
N ASP A 29 7.95 -1.98 14.96
CA ASP A 29 8.68 -0.90 14.30
C ASP A 29 7.79 -0.13 13.33
N MET A 30 7.99 1.18 13.30
CA MET A 30 7.19 2.09 12.48
C MET A 30 7.98 2.61 11.29
N TYR A 31 7.33 2.61 10.14
CA TYR A 31 7.86 3.11 8.88
C TYR A 31 6.85 4.05 8.21
N TYR A 32 7.32 4.88 7.28
CA TYR A 32 6.54 5.99 6.77
C TYR A 32 6.57 6.06 5.24
N GLY A 33 5.48 6.57 4.68
CA GLY A 33 5.36 6.87 3.27
C GLY A 33 4.36 7.98 3.01
N LYS A 34 4.26 8.36 1.75
CA LYS A 34 3.30 9.35 1.26
C LYS A 34 2.81 8.96 -0.12
N THR A 35 1.55 9.26 -0.41
CA THR A 35 1.06 9.30 -1.78
C THR A 35 1.46 10.62 -2.42
N ASP A 36 1.45 10.64 -3.75
CA ASP A 36 1.31 11.88 -4.49
C ASP A 36 -0.15 12.38 -4.36
N SER A 37 -0.65 13.12 -5.36
CA SER A 37 -2.03 13.57 -5.40
C SER A 37 -3.00 12.41 -5.20
N THR A 38 -3.92 12.55 -4.24
CA THR A 38 -5.04 11.64 -3.97
C THR A 38 -6.25 11.91 -4.86
N PHE A 39 -6.16 12.93 -5.72
CA PHE A 39 -7.20 13.29 -6.67
C PHE A 39 -7.35 12.20 -7.74
N GLY A 40 -8.57 11.65 -7.89
CA GLY A 40 -8.87 10.63 -8.91
C GLY A 40 -8.82 9.18 -8.43
N GLY A 41 -8.56 8.93 -7.15
CA GLY A 41 -8.64 7.57 -6.57
C GLY A 41 -7.54 6.61 -7.03
N SER A 42 -6.48 7.09 -7.67
CA SER A 42 -5.26 6.33 -7.93
C SER A 42 -4.08 7.28 -8.13
N GLY A 43 -2.87 6.75 -7.95
CA GLY A 43 -1.66 7.54 -8.17
C GLY A 43 -0.40 6.83 -7.72
N LYS A 44 0.70 7.59 -7.70
CA LYS A 44 2.00 7.11 -7.23
C LYS A 44 2.15 7.30 -5.73
N MET A 45 3.04 6.51 -5.13
CA MET A 45 3.45 6.67 -3.74
C MET A 45 4.91 6.28 -3.53
N THR A 46 5.44 6.74 -2.40
CA THR A 46 6.79 6.40 -1.93
C THR A 46 6.74 6.03 -0.45
N ALA A 47 7.59 5.10 -0.03
CA ALA A 47 7.75 4.73 1.37
C ALA A 47 9.18 4.31 1.67
N GLU A 48 9.63 4.52 2.90
CA GLU A 48 10.92 4.03 3.38
C GLU A 48 10.67 3.00 4.47
N ILE A 49 11.03 1.73 4.21
CA ILE A 49 10.83 0.61 5.14
C ILE A 49 12.19 -0.07 5.31
N GLU A 50 12.68 -0.14 6.55
CA GLU A 50 13.97 -0.79 6.89
C GLU A 50 15.16 -0.31 6.03
N ASN A 51 15.28 1.00 5.81
CA ASN A 51 16.31 1.62 4.97
C ASN A 51 16.27 1.18 3.49
N GLU A 52 15.14 0.67 3.01
CA GLU A 52 14.88 0.43 1.60
C GLU A 52 13.79 1.40 1.12
N ASN A 53 14.05 2.05 -0.02
CA ASN A 53 13.12 3.00 -0.62
C ASN A 53 12.20 2.27 -1.59
N TYR A 54 10.91 2.28 -1.28
CA TYR A 54 9.84 1.70 -2.06
C TYR A 54 9.13 2.77 -2.89
N GLN A 55 8.85 2.43 -4.15
CA GLN A 55 8.04 3.23 -5.05
C GLN A 55 6.97 2.35 -5.67
N GLY A 56 5.78 2.91 -5.86
CA GLY A 56 4.66 2.11 -6.32
C GLY A 56 3.43 2.90 -6.70
N ASP A 57 2.36 2.16 -6.89
CA ASP A 57 1.05 2.64 -7.24
C ASP A 57 0.06 2.33 -6.12
N TRP A 58 -0.86 3.26 -5.89
CA TRP A 58 -2.03 3.07 -5.05
C TRP A 58 -3.29 3.27 -5.88
N ILE A 59 -4.34 2.53 -5.55
CA ILE A 59 -5.68 2.66 -6.12
C ILE A 59 -6.71 2.50 -5.01
N TYR A 60 -7.80 3.26 -5.09
CA TYR A 60 -8.93 3.24 -4.18
C TYR A 60 -10.22 3.25 -5.01
N SER A 61 -11.13 2.32 -4.71
CA SER A 61 -12.45 2.29 -5.32
C SER A 61 -13.53 2.56 -4.27
N ALA A 62 -14.11 3.77 -4.32
CA ALA A 62 -15.24 4.14 -3.47
C ALA A 62 -16.49 3.28 -3.75
N SER A 63 -16.66 2.78 -4.98
CA SER A 63 -17.78 1.92 -5.39
C SER A 63 -17.67 0.48 -4.89
N GLY A 64 -16.57 0.12 -4.22
CA GLY A 64 -16.33 -1.22 -3.71
C GLY A 64 -15.77 -2.21 -4.74
N GLY A 65 -14.92 -3.11 -4.25
CA GLY A 65 -14.37 -4.31 -4.90
C GLY A 65 -13.66 -5.15 -3.83
N SER A 66 -13.52 -6.47 -4.00
CA SER A 66 -12.81 -7.32 -3.04
C SER A 66 -11.36 -7.55 -3.49
N PHE A 67 -10.40 -7.31 -2.59
CA PHE A 67 -9.00 -7.68 -2.78
C PHE A 67 -8.61 -8.71 -1.72
N THR A 68 -7.96 -9.80 -2.15
CA THR A 68 -7.46 -10.84 -1.24
C THR A 68 -5.94 -10.90 -1.36
N LEU A 69 -5.24 -10.74 -0.24
CA LEU A 69 -3.82 -11.08 -0.13
C LEU A 69 -3.72 -12.52 0.36
N GLY A 70 -3.08 -13.37 -0.44
CA GLY A 70 -2.83 -14.77 -0.12
C GLY A 70 -1.34 -15.08 -0.17
N SER A 71 -0.85 -15.78 0.85
CA SER A 71 0.46 -16.40 0.84
C SER A 71 0.27 -17.90 0.55
N SER A 72 0.98 -18.42 -0.44
CA SER A 72 0.96 -19.85 -0.77
C SER A 72 2.30 -20.47 -0.41
N SER A 73 2.33 -21.35 0.59
CA SER A 73 3.48 -22.21 0.86
C SER A 73 3.13 -23.64 0.46
N ALA A 74 3.98 -24.25 -0.36
CA ALA A 74 3.85 -25.64 -0.79
C ALA A 74 5.11 -26.41 -0.37
N PHE A 75 4.92 -27.52 0.33
CA PHE A 75 5.99 -28.48 0.60
C PHE A 75 5.62 -29.82 -0.02
N ALA A 76 6.57 -30.39 -0.77
CA ALA A 76 6.42 -31.67 -1.43
C ALA A 76 7.26 -32.71 -0.68
N THR A 77 6.64 -33.81 -0.28
CA THR A 77 7.34 -34.97 0.26
C THR A 77 7.13 -36.15 -0.69
N GLY A 78 8.22 -36.83 -1.06
CA GLY A 78 8.17 -37.94 -1.99
C GLY A 78 9.41 -38.82 -1.89
N THR A 79 9.19 -40.13 -1.76
CA THR A 79 10.22 -41.16 -1.83
C THR A 79 9.78 -42.17 -2.88
N GLY A 80 10.61 -42.44 -3.90
CA GLY A 80 10.34 -43.47 -4.90
C GLY A 80 9.47 -43.05 -6.10
N GLY A 81 9.64 -41.83 -6.63
CA GLY A 81 9.09 -41.45 -7.94
C GLY A 81 7.65 -40.92 -7.94
N SER A 82 7.02 -40.78 -6.77
CA SER A 82 5.74 -40.08 -6.59
C SER A 82 5.89 -39.03 -5.48
N ALA A 83 5.44 -37.80 -5.71
CA ALA A 83 5.48 -36.71 -4.74
C ALA A 83 4.07 -36.20 -4.46
N SER A 84 3.71 -36.13 -3.18
CA SER A 84 2.46 -35.53 -2.71
C SER A 84 2.75 -34.10 -2.26
N ALA A 85 2.03 -33.12 -2.82
CA ALA A 85 2.15 -31.72 -2.44
C ALA A 85 1.01 -31.35 -1.48
N TYR A 86 1.37 -30.84 -0.30
CA TYR A 86 0.43 -30.28 0.65
C TYR A 86 0.64 -28.76 0.67
N GLY A 87 -0.42 -28.01 0.36
CA GLY A 87 -0.40 -26.55 0.33
C GLY A 87 -1.32 -25.99 1.40
N THR A 88 -0.79 -25.09 2.23
CA THR A 88 -1.61 -24.32 3.18
C THR A 88 -1.75 -22.91 2.63
N SER A 89 -2.95 -22.55 2.17
CA SER A 89 -3.26 -21.18 1.75
C SER A 89 -3.82 -20.40 2.95
N THR A 90 -3.12 -19.35 3.37
CA THR A 90 -3.71 -18.36 4.27
C THR A 90 -4.16 -17.17 3.44
N ALA A 91 -5.47 -16.99 3.35
CA ALA A 91 -6.08 -15.86 2.67
C ALA A 91 -6.64 -14.90 3.71
N VAL A 92 -6.28 -13.64 3.61
CA VAL A 92 -6.91 -12.59 4.41
C VAL A 92 -7.99 -11.94 3.55
N SER A 93 -9.25 -12.19 3.91
CA SER A 93 -10.43 -11.56 3.31
C SER A 93 -10.98 -10.51 4.27
N ALA A 94 -10.96 -9.23 3.88
CA ALA A 94 -11.60 -8.15 4.64
C ALA A 94 -12.97 -7.79 4.02
N PRO A 95 -14.08 -7.76 4.79
CA PRO A 95 -15.40 -7.33 4.30
C PRO A 95 -15.45 -5.80 4.07
N MET A 96 -16.30 -5.37 3.13
CA MET A 96 -16.12 -4.19 2.27
C MET A 96 -16.97 -2.95 2.64
N SER A 97 -16.31 -1.79 2.72
CA SER A 97 -16.64 -0.58 1.94
C SER A 97 -15.37 0.27 1.74
N GLY A 98 -15.07 0.63 0.49
CA GLY A 98 -13.89 1.43 0.13
C GLY A 98 -12.55 0.67 0.14
N SER A 99 -12.44 -0.47 -0.57
CA SER A 99 -11.18 -1.22 -0.63
C SER A 99 -10.21 -0.60 -1.64
N GLY A 100 -8.98 -0.38 -1.19
CA GLY A 100 -7.86 0.07 -1.99
C GLY A 100 -6.70 -0.92 -1.96
N LEU A 101 -5.84 -0.82 -2.97
CA LEU A 101 -4.65 -1.64 -3.15
C LEU A 101 -3.43 -0.72 -3.27
N ILE A 102 -2.36 -1.08 -2.58
CA ILE A 102 -1.02 -0.54 -2.81
C ILE A 102 -0.14 -1.67 -3.32
N THR A 103 0.64 -1.40 -4.37
CA THR A 103 1.72 -2.28 -4.82
C THR A 103 2.96 -1.45 -5.02
N MET A 104 4.04 -1.80 -4.31
CA MET A 104 5.29 -1.07 -4.37
C MET A 104 6.49 -2.00 -4.44
N LYS A 105 7.55 -1.53 -5.11
CA LYS A 105 8.81 -2.23 -5.28
C LYS A 105 9.93 -1.39 -4.68
N GLY A 106 10.75 -2.04 -3.87
CA GLY A 106 11.91 -1.47 -3.23
C GLY A 106 13.12 -1.46 -4.17
N ASN A 107 14.01 -0.50 -3.96
CA ASN A 107 15.23 -0.35 -4.75
C ASN A 107 16.27 -1.45 -4.50
N LYS A 108 16.09 -2.32 -3.50
CA LYS A 108 16.94 -3.49 -3.22
C LYS A 108 16.27 -4.81 -3.63
N GLY A 109 15.13 -4.76 -4.30
CA GLY A 109 14.41 -5.93 -4.82
C GLY A 109 13.25 -6.41 -3.94
N GLY A 110 12.99 -5.77 -2.81
CA GLY A 110 11.79 -6.03 -2.02
C GLY A 110 10.52 -5.67 -2.79
N TYR A 111 9.40 -6.33 -2.50
CA TYR A 111 8.09 -5.88 -2.97
C TYR A 111 7.06 -6.01 -1.85
N VAL A 112 6.17 -5.02 -1.76
CA VAL A 112 5.12 -4.96 -0.75
C VAL A 112 3.78 -4.77 -1.44
N ARG A 113 2.79 -5.54 -1.01
CA ARG A 113 1.40 -5.39 -1.45
C ARG A 113 0.53 -5.14 -0.23
N CYS A 114 -0.29 -4.10 -0.26
CA CYS A 114 -1.23 -3.79 0.80
C CYS A 114 -2.65 -3.78 0.29
N ILE A 115 -3.57 -4.25 1.13
CA ILE A 115 -5.00 -4.02 1.00
C ILE A 115 -5.42 -3.10 2.14
N PHE A 116 -6.21 -2.09 1.86
CA PHE A 116 -6.68 -1.16 2.87
C PHE A 116 -8.14 -0.81 2.64
N ASN A 117 -8.83 -0.40 3.70
CA ASN A 117 -10.11 0.26 3.61
C ASN A 117 -9.92 1.73 3.97
N PHE A 118 -10.47 2.62 3.15
CA PHE A 118 -10.38 4.06 3.36
C PHE A 118 -11.77 4.67 3.48
N ASN A 119 -11.96 5.43 4.55
CA ASN A 119 -13.19 6.15 4.84
C ASN A 119 -13.03 7.60 4.38
N THR A 120 -13.71 7.95 3.27
CA THR A 120 -13.73 9.32 2.72
C THR A 120 -14.43 10.34 3.61
N PHE A 121 -15.22 9.92 4.60
CA PHE A 121 -15.83 10.85 5.56
C PHE A 121 -14.85 11.28 6.66
N SER A 122 -14.01 10.35 7.13
CA SER A 122 -13.02 10.62 8.19
C SER A 122 -11.61 10.83 7.67
N ASP A 123 -11.41 10.84 6.35
CA ASP A 123 -10.12 10.98 5.66
C ASP A 123 -9.00 10.08 6.22
N THR A 124 -9.41 8.89 6.67
CA THR A 124 -8.54 7.93 7.33
C THR A 124 -8.78 6.53 6.77
N GLY A 125 -7.73 5.71 6.77
CA GLY A 125 -7.81 4.33 6.34
C GLY A 125 -6.93 3.41 7.17
N ILE A 126 -7.28 2.13 7.16
CA ILE A 126 -6.52 1.07 7.81
C ILE A 126 -6.42 -0.14 6.87
N GLY A 127 -5.36 -0.91 6.99
CA GLY A 127 -5.14 -2.05 6.13
C GLY A 127 -4.02 -2.96 6.60
N GLN A 128 -3.66 -3.90 5.74
CA GLN A 128 -2.57 -4.82 5.96
C GLN A 128 -1.72 -4.97 4.70
N CYS A 129 -0.42 -5.11 4.92
CA CYS A 129 0.59 -5.31 3.90
C CYS A 129 1.30 -6.65 4.09
N LEU A 130 1.72 -7.23 2.98
CA LEU A 130 2.61 -8.37 2.92
C LEU A 130 3.82 -8.02 2.06
N ARG A 131 5.01 -8.21 2.62
CA ARG A 131 6.27 -8.15 1.88
C ARG A 131 6.65 -9.53 1.37
N ASN A 132 7.45 -9.56 0.32
CA ASN A 132 7.90 -10.77 -0.36
C ASN A 132 8.70 -11.76 0.50
N ASP A 133 9.27 -11.31 1.60
CA ASP A 133 9.95 -12.14 2.61
C ASP A 133 8.99 -12.70 3.67
N GLY A 134 7.70 -12.44 3.55
CA GLY A 134 6.66 -12.89 4.47
C GLY A 134 6.37 -11.94 5.63
N LYS A 135 7.10 -10.81 5.75
CA LYS A 135 6.80 -9.82 6.78
C LYS A 135 5.43 -9.17 6.56
N LYS A 136 4.71 -8.99 7.66
CA LYS A 136 3.37 -8.39 7.68
C LYS A 136 3.43 -7.03 8.36
N PHE A 137 2.76 -6.06 7.77
CA PHE A 137 2.63 -4.73 8.34
C PHE A 137 1.17 -4.34 8.45
N ASP A 138 0.78 -3.71 9.55
CA ASP A 138 -0.46 -2.95 9.58
C ASP A 138 -0.19 -1.58 8.95
N ILE A 139 -1.12 -1.09 8.13
CA ILE A 139 -1.01 0.23 7.51
C ILE A 139 -2.12 1.14 8.01
N THR A 140 -1.77 2.40 8.29
CA THR A 140 -2.73 3.47 8.54
C THR A 140 -2.51 4.59 7.52
N LEU A 141 -3.59 5.10 6.96
CA LEU A 141 -3.61 6.18 5.98
C LEU A 141 -4.32 7.40 6.58
N THR A 142 -3.82 8.59 6.30
CA THR A 142 -4.44 9.86 6.70
C THR A 142 -4.23 10.90 5.60
N ARG A 143 -5.31 11.48 5.10
CA ARG A 143 -5.28 12.53 4.06
C ARG A 143 -5.28 13.92 4.67
#